data_AF-A0A7T5UT50-F1
#
_entry.id   AF-A0A7T5UT50-F1
#
_cell.length_a   1.000
_cell.length_b   1.000
_cell.length_c   1.000
_cell.angle_alpha   90.00
_cell.angle_beta   90.00
_cell.angle_gamma   90.00
#
_symmetry.space_group_name_H-M   'P 1'
#
loop_
_entity.id
_entity.type
_entity.pdbx_description
1 polymer ?
#
loop_
_entity_poly.entity_id
_entity_poly.type
_entity_poly.pdbx_seq_one_letter_code
_entity_poly.pdbx_strand_id
1 'polypeptide(L)'
;MSGKTILISSGILLLILIGLAFLFTSASKSNAKVVSYDANSAEKPKAEVAQSFADLGEIKVSDVKKTDFTIKNSGTKPLQIIGLTTSCHCTFGQIIYKDLTTQEYGMSVPAGYITDVAPGETAIVRVIYKPYIMPVFGFVEREVYITTNDPLNQKLIFSIKMNVR
;
A
#
# COMPACT_ATOMS: atom_id res chain seq x y z
N MET A 1 -30.77 -44.78 -2.91
CA MET A 1 -30.45 -43.98 -1.70
C MET A 1 -31.74 -43.59 -1.02
N SER A 2 -31.90 -43.88 0.27
CA SER A 2 -33.11 -43.55 1.04
C SER A 2 -33.26 -42.03 1.13
N GLY A 3 -34.48 -41.49 1.02
CA GLY A 3 -34.73 -40.04 1.07
C GLY A 3 -34.13 -39.36 2.31
N LYS A 4 -33.98 -40.10 3.42
CA LYS A 4 -33.33 -39.63 4.65
C LYS A 4 -31.83 -39.35 4.49
N THR A 5 -31.10 -40.17 3.72
CA THR A 5 -29.67 -39.95 3.44
C THR A 5 -29.40 -38.74 2.55
N ILE A 6 -30.32 -38.40 1.64
CA ILE A 6 -30.19 -37.24 0.73
C ILE A 6 -30.45 -35.92 1.50
N LEU A 7 -31.42 -35.92 2.41
CA LEU A 7 -31.72 -34.75 3.26
C LEU A 7 -30.56 -34.43 4.22
N ILE A 8 -29.93 -35.44 4.81
CA ILE A 8 -28.78 -35.26 5.71
C ILE A 8 -27.56 -34.71 4.95
N SER A 9 -27.26 -35.25 3.76
CA SER A 9 -26.14 -34.76 2.95
C SER A 9 -26.33 -33.32 2.47
N SER A 10 -27.58 -32.94 2.12
CA SER A 10 -27.89 -31.57 1.70
C SER A 10 -27.77 -30.57 2.86
N GLY A 11 -28.14 -30.96 4.08
CA GLY A 11 -27.99 -30.12 5.27
C GLY A 11 -26.53 -29.87 5.64
N ILE A 12 -25.68 -30.90 5.54
CA ILE A 12 -24.24 -30.79 5.81
C ILE A 12 -23.56 -29.87 4.78
N LEU A 13 -23.91 -30.00 3.49
CA LEU A 13 -23.36 -29.13 2.45
C LEU A 13 -23.74 -27.65 2.65
N LEU A 14 -24.97 -27.39 3.07
CA LEU A 14 -25.45 -26.04 3.35
C LEU A 14 -24.72 -25.42 4.56
N LEU A 15 -24.48 -26.20 5.61
CA LEU A 15 -23.71 -25.77 6.79
C LEU A 15 -22.24 -25.45 6.45
N ILE A 16 -21.63 -26.25 5.57
CA ILE A 16 -20.26 -26.00 5.09
C ILE A 16 -20.20 -24.69 4.29
N LEU A 17 -21.17 -24.46 3.39
CA LEU A 17 -21.25 -23.22 2.61
C LEU A 17 -21.46 -21.97 3.49
N ILE A 18 -22.29 -22.07 4.52
CA ILE A 18 -22.50 -20.99 5.49
C ILE A 18 -21.22 -20.74 6.32
N GLY A 19 -20.53 -21.80 6.74
CA GLY A 19 -19.25 -21.70 7.45
C GLY A 19 -18.15 -21.06 6.60
N LEU A 20 -18.06 -21.44 5.32
CA LEU A 20 -17.13 -20.81 4.36
C LEU A 20 -17.48 -19.34 4.08
N ALA A 21 -18.77 -19.00 3.98
CA ALA A 21 -19.21 -17.62 3.83
C ALA A 21 -18.81 -16.76 5.04
N PHE A 22 -18.98 -17.29 6.27
CA PHE A 22 -18.57 -16.61 7.50
C PHE A 22 -17.06 -16.38 7.55
N LEU A 23 -16.25 -17.36 7.14
CA LEU A 23 -14.79 -17.22 7.06
C LEU A 23 -14.36 -16.17 6.03
N PHE A 24 -15.09 -15.99 4.94
CA PHE A 24 -14.82 -14.96 3.95
C PHE A 24 -15.22 -13.55 4.39
N THR A 25 -16.23 -13.40 5.27
CA THR A 25 -16.65 -12.09 5.78
C THR A 25 -15.80 -11.53 6.91
N SER A 26 -14.96 -12.36 7.55
CA SER A 26 -14.10 -11.95 8.66
C SER A 26 -12.75 -11.36 8.22
N ALA A 27 -12.55 -11.04 6.95
CA ALA A 27 -11.46 -10.17 6.50
C ALA A 27 -11.71 -8.74 7.00
N SER A 28 -11.38 -8.51 8.26
CA SER A 28 -11.55 -7.26 8.99
C SER A 28 -10.97 -6.08 8.21
N LYS A 29 -11.82 -5.15 7.78
CA LYS A 29 -11.38 -3.79 7.47
C LYS A 29 -10.87 -3.17 8.78
N SER A 30 -9.55 -3.01 8.88
CA SER A 30 -8.92 -2.29 9.99
C SER A 30 -9.52 -0.89 10.09
N ASN A 31 -10.18 -0.60 11.20
CA ASN A 31 -10.79 0.69 11.52
C ASN A 31 -9.87 1.46 12.49
N ALA A 32 -8.57 1.47 12.18
CA ALA A 32 -7.59 2.14 13.02
C ALA A 32 -7.87 3.65 13.01
N LYS A 33 -7.97 4.23 14.21
CA LYS A 33 -8.23 5.66 14.39
C LYS A 33 -6.97 6.44 14.00
N VAL A 34 -7.11 7.34 13.03
CA VAL A 34 -6.05 8.30 12.68
C VAL A 34 -5.89 9.31 13.82
N VAL A 35 -4.67 9.45 14.32
CA VAL A 35 -4.30 10.39 15.39
C VAL A 35 -3.74 11.66 14.76
N SER A 36 -4.39 12.80 15.04
CA SER A 36 -3.91 14.12 14.61
C SER A 36 -3.00 14.75 15.67
N TYR A 37 -2.06 15.58 15.20
CA TYR A 37 -1.11 16.30 16.04
C TYR A 37 -1.10 17.79 15.68
N ASP A 38 -0.79 18.63 16.66
CA ASP A 38 -0.53 20.05 16.41
C ASP A 38 0.85 20.21 15.75
N ALA A 39 0.93 21.01 14.69
CA ALA A 39 2.17 21.29 13.96
C ALA A 39 3.26 21.92 14.83
N ASN A 40 2.91 22.64 15.90
CA ASN A 40 3.82 23.31 16.83
C ASN A 40 4.20 22.44 18.03
N SER A 41 3.54 21.29 18.24
CA SER A 41 3.87 20.38 19.35
C SER A 41 5.27 19.79 19.18
N ALA A 42 6.03 19.66 20.28
CA ALA A 42 7.27 18.88 20.30
C ALA A 42 7.00 17.36 20.28
N GLU A 43 5.80 16.97 20.71
CA GLU A 43 5.32 15.59 20.73
C GLU A 43 4.47 15.29 19.50
N LYS A 44 5.14 14.96 18.38
CA LYS A 44 4.49 14.63 17.11
C LYS A 44 5.34 13.63 16.30
N PRO A 45 4.72 12.89 15.35
CA PRO A 45 5.49 12.15 14.36
C PRO A 45 6.20 13.12 13.43
N LYS A 46 7.28 12.66 12.81
CA LYS A 46 8.01 13.43 11.79
C LYS A 46 8.49 12.48 10.72
N ALA A 47 7.93 12.59 9.52
CA ALA A 47 8.35 11.82 8.37
C ALA A 47 9.60 12.46 7.75
N GLU A 48 10.66 11.65 7.61
CA GLU A 48 11.90 12.06 6.99
C GLU A 48 12.20 11.15 5.79
N VAL A 49 12.42 11.77 4.63
CA VAL A 49 12.67 11.09 3.36
C VAL A 49 14.01 11.57 2.82
N ALA A 50 14.99 10.68 2.73
CA ALA A 50 16.33 11.01 2.25
C ALA A 50 16.38 11.22 0.73
N GLN A 51 15.62 10.40 -0.02
CA GLN A 51 15.49 10.48 -1.46
C GLN A 51 14.06 10.11 -1.85
N SER A 52 13.49 10.88 -2.77
CA SER A 52 12.12 10.71 -3.26
C SER A 52 12.03 10.60 -4.78
N PHE A 53 13.17 10.51 -5.47
CA PHE A 53 13.23 10.45 -6.93
C PHE A 53 14.22 9.37 -7.38
N ALA A 54 13.91 8.63 -8.44
CA ALA A 54 14.85 7.74 -9.08
C ALA A 54 14.70 7.76 -10.61
N ASP A 55 15.82 7.83 -11.32
CA ASP A 55 15.86 7.61 -12.77
C ASP A 55 16.19 6.14 -13.05
N LEU A 56 15.28 5.44 -13.73
CA LEU A 56 15.39 4.02 -14.06
C LEU A 56 16.01 3.80 -15.44
N GLY A 57 16.38 4.87 -16.15
CA GLY A 57 16.99 4.83 -17.46
C GLY A 57 16.05 4.28 -18.52
N GLU A 58 16.60 3.49 -19.45
CA GLU A 58 15.85 2.87 -20.52
C GLU A 58 15.25 1.52 -20.11
N ILE A 59 13.97 1.33 -20.39
CA ILE A 59 13.26 0.09 -20.06
C ILE A 59 12.42 -0.35 -21.25
N LYS A 60 12.16 -1.66 -21.37
CA LYS A 60 11.22 -2.18 -22.36
C LYS A 60 9.79 -2.07 -21.86
N VAL A 61 8.82 -1.94 -22.77
CA VAL A 61 7.38 -2.03 -22.42
C VAL A 61 6.99 -3.34 -21.72
N SER A 62 7.76 -4.42 -21.92
CA SER A 62 7.59 -5.71 -21.25
C SER A 62 8.19 -5.80 -19.85
N ASP A 63 9.02 -4.84 -19.45
CA ASP A 63 9.72 -4.88 -18.17
C ASP A 63 8.77 -4.59 -17.00
N VAL A 64 9.12 -5.11 -15.82
CA VAL A 64 8.59 -4.63 -14.54
C VAL A 64 9.75 -4.08 -13.74
N LYS A 65 9.67 -2.81 -13.35
CA LYS A 65 10.69 -2.17 -12.51
C LYS A 65 10.16 -1.96 -11.09
N LYS A 66 11.05 -2.15 -10.13
CA LYS A 66 10.81 -1.94 -8.70
C LYS A 66 11.94 -1.09 -8.15
N THR A 67 11.60 -0.05 -7.39
CA THR A 67 12.56 0.82 -6.72
C THR A 67 12.07 1.12 -5.32
N ASP A 68 12.97 1.04 -4.35
CA ASP A 68 12.66 1.21 -2.94
C ASP A 68 13.14 2.59 -2.47
N PHE A 69 12.26 3.28 -1.76
CA PHE A 69 12.55 4.50 -1.03
C PHE A 69 12.30 4.28 0.46
N THR A 70 12.81 5.16 1.31
CA THR A 70 12.68 5.01 2.77
C THR A 70 11.93 6.19 3.37
N ILE A 71 11.01 5.88 4.29
CA ILE A 71 10.41 6.85 5.21
C ILE A 71 10.91 6.51 6.61
N LYS A 72 11.68 7.41 7.22
CA LYS A 72 12.08 7.32 8.61
C LYS A 72 11.15 8.16 9.47
N ASN A 73 10.72 7.63 10.62
CA ASN A 73 10.08 8.43 11.64
C ASN A 73 11.14 9.06 12.55
N SER A 74 11.50 10.32 12.34
CA SER A 74 12.42 11.07 13.21
C SER A 74 11.71 11.87 14.30
N GLY A 75 10.40 11.63 14.50
CA GLY A 75 9.60 12.23 15.54
C GLY A 75 9.63 11.45 16.85
N THR A 76 8.78 11.86 17.79
CA THR A 76 8.68 11.26 19.13
C THR A 76 7.40 10.45 19.33
N LYS A 77 6.51 10.46 18.33
CA LYS A 77 5.24 9.69 18.31
C LYS A 77 5.17 8.80 17.07
N PRO A 78 4.36 7.72 17.09
CA PRO A 78 4.20 6.84 15.93
C PRO A 78 3.74 7.61 14.69
N LEU A 79 4.41 7.37 13.57
CA LEU A 79 4.06 7.91 12.26
C LEU A 79 3.10 6.92 11.60
N GLN A 80 1.85 7.33 11.42
CA GLN A 80 0.84 6.52 10.76
C GLN A 80 0.95 6.73 9.25
N ILE A 81 1.11 5.64 8.51
CA ILE A 81 0.92 5.62 7.05
C ILE A 81 -0.57 5.34 6.82
N ILE A 82 -1.32 6.39 6.49
CA ILE A 82 -2.78 6.37 6.49
C ILE A 82 -3.39 6.19 5.08
N GLY A 83 -2.56 6.25 4.04
CA GLY A 83 -3.01 5.98 2.69
C GLY A 83 -1.88 5.87 1.68
N LEU A 84 -2.18 5.18 0.57
CA LEU A 84 -1.30 5.03 -0.58
C LEU A 84 -2.14 5.04 -1.86
N THR A 85 -1.75 5.88 -2.81
CA THR A 85 -2.32 5.88 -4.17
C THR A 85 -1.25 6.29 -5.18
N THR A 86 -1.55 6.24 -6.48
CA THR A 86 -0.55 6.43 -7.55
C THR A 86 -1.05 7.31 -8.68
N SER A 87 -0.13 7.83 -9.49
CA SER A 87 -0.44 8.74 -10.59
C SER A 87 -0.94 8.08 -11.88
N CYS A 88 -0.83 6.75 -12.02
CA CYS A 88 -1.45 6.00 -13.12
C CYS A 88 -1.86 4.58 -12.69
N HIS A 89 -2.73 3.96 -13.48
CA HIS A 89 -3.10 2.54 -13.35
C HIS A 89 -1.93 1.56 -13.60
N CYS A 90 -0.85 2.05 -14.21
CA CYS A 90 0.38 1.31 -14.49
C CYS A 90 1.44 1.37 -13.36
N THR A 91 1.16 2.11 -12.28
CA THR A 91 2.10 2.33 -11.17
C THR A 91 1.46 1.87 -9.87
N PHE A 92 2.24 1.17 -9.06
CA PHE A 92 1.83 0.60 -7.80
C PHE A 92 2.82 0.95 -6.70
N GLY A 93 2.34 0.95 -5.46
CA GLY A 93 3.13 1.09 -4.27
C GLY A 93 2.92 -0.10 -3.31
N GLN A 94 3.97 -0.49 -2.61
CA GLN A 94 3.90 -1.38 -1.44
C GLN A 94 4.60 -0.74 -0.25
N ILE A 95 4.09 -1.00 0.95
CA ILE A 95 4.78 -0.66 2.20
C ILE A 95 5.39 -1.94 2.78
N ILE A 96 6.67 -1.85 3.15
CA ILE A 96 7.39 -2.91 3.85
C ILE A 96 7.89 -2.33 5.18
N TYR A 97 7.52 -2.96 6.28
CA TYR A 97 7.91 -2.53 7.62
C TYR A 97 7.86 -3.73 8.57
N LYS A 98 9.03 -4.11 9.13
CA LYS A 98 9.19 -5.34 9.92
C LYS A 98 8.67 -6.56 9.14
N ASP A 99 7.76 -7.34 9.72
CA ASP A 99 7.18 -8.53 9.10
C ASP A 99 5.99 -8.20 8.16
N LEU A 100 5.58 -6.93 8.08
CA LEU A 100 4.53 -6.49 7.17
C LEU A 100 5.12 -6.20 5.79
N THR A 101 4.61 -6.89 4.78
CA THR A 101 4.68 -6.47 3.37
C THR A 101 3.27 -6.40 2.83
N THR A 102 2.84 -5.22 2.40
CA THR A 102 1.48 -5.05 1.87
C THR A 102 1.34 -5.65 0.48
N GLN A 103 0.10 -5.90 0.05
CA GLN A 103 -0.19 -6.05 -1.37
C GLN A 103 0.16 -4.77 -2.16
N GLU A 104 0.14 -4.88 -3.48
CA GLU A 104 0.28 -3.73 -4.37
C GLU A 104 -0.99 -2.87 -4.34
N TYR A 105 -0.83 -1.58 -4.06
CA TYR A 105 -1.89 -0.58 -4.13
C TYR A 105 -1.60 0.40 -5.28
N GLY A 106 -2.65 0.99 -5.85
CA GLY A 106 -2.53 1.86 -7.01
C GLY A 106 -3.76 2.73 -7.23
N MET A 107 -3.82 3.44 -8.35
CA MET A 107 -4.93 4.34 -8.71
C MET A 107 -6.31 3.65 -8.62
N SER A 108 -6.43 2.39 -9.04
CA SER A 108 -7.71 1.63 -8.99
C SER A 108 -8.00 1.00 -7.63
N VAL A 109 -6.96 0.76 -6.83
CA VAL A 109 -7.04 0.06 -5.55
C VAL A 109 -6.21 0.85 -4.54
N PRO A 110 -6.71 2.00 -4.07
CA PRO A 110 -5.98 2.79 -3.07
C PRO A 110 -5.96 2.06 -1.72
N ALA A 111 -4.91 2.31 -0.94
CA ALA A 111 -4.86 1.86 0.45
C ALA A 111 -5.49 2.91 1.37
N GLY A 112 -6.20 2.44 2.39
CA GLY A 112 -6.52 3.22 3.59
C GLY A 112 -5.39 3.11 4.62
N TYR A 113 -5.73 3.15 5.90
CA TYR A 113 -4.75 2.95 6.98
C TYR A 113 -3.92 1.68 6.76
N ILE A 114 -2.60 1.82 6.80
CA ILE A 114 -1.64 0.75 6.50
C ILE A 114 -0.95 0.26 7.76
N THR A 115 -0.19 1.15 8.42
CA THR A 115 0.67 0.76 9.55
C THR A 115 1.15 1.98 10.35
N ASP A 116 1.63 1.72 11.56
CA ASP A 116 2.29 2.70 12.43
C ASP A 116 3.80 2.42 12.45
N VAL A 117 4.61 3.39 12.02
CA VAL A 117 6.07 3.34 12.10
C VAL A 117 6.51 3.94 13.42
N ALA A 118 7.09 3.13 14.30
CA ALA A 118 7.55 3.58 15.61
C ALA A 118 8.63 4.69 15.51
N PRO A 119 8.76 5.57 16.53
CA PRO A 119 9.83 6.56 16.59
C PRO A 119 11.22 5.95 16.39
N GLY A 120 12.03 6.58 15.54
CA GLY A 120 13.38 6.15 15.20
C GLY A 120 13.47 5.06 14.12
N GLU A 121 12.36 4.39 13.79
CA GLU A 121 12.36 3.30 12.82
C GLU A 121 12.08 3.77 11.39
N THR A 122 12.26 2.85 10.43
CA THR A 122 12.14 3.12 8.99
C THR A 122 11.24 2.10 8.32
N ALA A 123 10.34 2.59 7.48
CA ALA A 123 9.56 1.80 6.54
C ALA A 123 10.08 2.02 5.11
N ILE A 124 9.89 1.01 4.26
CA ILE A 124 10.24 1.08 2.84
C ILE A 124 8.97 1.31 2.03
N VAL A 125 9.03 2.27 1.10
CA VAL A 125 8.05 2.48 0.04
C VAL A 125 8.62 1.89 -1.23
N ARG A 126 8.06 0.78 -1.67
CA ARG A 126 8.43 0.16 -2.94
C ARG A 126 7.53 0.68 -4.05
N VAL A 127 8.10 1.42 -4.99
CA VAL A 127 7.44 1.87 -6.22
C VAL A 127 7.62 0.81 -7.29
N ILE A 128 6.52 0.42 -7.95
CA ILE A 128 6.49 -0.62 -8.96
C ILE A 128 5.85 -0.05 -10.23
N TYR A 129 6.53 -0.20 -11.36
CA TYR A 129 6.03 0.22 -12.66
C TYR A 129 5.85 -0.96 -13.60
N LYS A 130 4.65 -1.06 -14.18
CA LYS A 130 4.21 -2.11 -15.09
C LYS A 130 3.72 -1.49 -16.41
N PRO A 131 4.63 -1.07 -17.30
CA PRO A 131 4.29 -0.38 -18.55
C PRO A 131 3.31 -1.14 -19.44
N TYR A 132 3.36 -2.48 -19.47
CA TYR A 132 2.45 -3.30 -20.27
C TYR A 132 0.96 -3.14 -19.91
N ILE A 133 0.61 -2.66 -18.71
CA ILE A 133 -0.79 -2.42 -18.30
C ILE A 133 -1.39 -1.23 -19.06
N MET A 134 -0.59 -0.19 -19.27
CA MET A 134 -0.96 0.99 -20.05
C MET A 134 0.31 1.47 -20.78
N PRO A 135 0.57 0.93 -21.97
CA PRO A 135 1.77 1.25 -22.73
C PRO A 135 1.85 2.74 -23.06
N VAL A 136 2.88 3.39 -22.56
CA VAL A 136 3.26 4.77 -22.92
C VAL A 136 4.73 4.73 -23.26
N PHE A 137 5.06 5.03 -24.52
CA PHE A 137 6.43 5.03 -25.04
C PHE A 137 7.08 6.41 -24.88
N GLY A 138 8.41 6.44 -24.87
CA GLY A 138 9.20 7.65 -24.68
C GLY A 138 9.44 7.96 -23.20
N PHE A 139 9.73 9.23 -22.90
CA PHE A 139 9.98 9.68 -21.53
C PHE A 139 8.70 9.68 -20.70
N VAL A 140 8.73 8.95 -19.60
CA VAL A 140 7.62 8.80 -18.66
C VAL A 140 8.11 9.17 -17.27
N GLU A 141 7.25 9.83 -16.50
CA GLU A 141 7.40 10.05 -15.07
C GLU A 141 6.16 9.52 -14.35
N ARG A 142 6.35 8.81 -13.24
CA ARG A 142 5.27 8.21 -12.44
C ARG A 142 5.52 8.39 -10.96
N GLU A 143 4.44 8.46 -10.20
CA GLU A 143 4.50 8.83 -8.79
C GLU A 143 3.67 7.88 -7.92
N VAL A 144 4.17 7.65 -6.71
CA VAL A 144 3.42 7.07 -5.59
C VAL A 144 3.24 8.15 -4.53
N TYR A 145 1.99 8.34 -4.10
CA TYR A 145 1.62 9.28 -3.06
C TYR A 145 1.36 8.52 -1.76
N ILE A 146 2.03 8.93 -0.69
CA ILE A 146 1.82 8.41 0.66
C ILE A 146 1.20 9.50 1.52
N THR A 147 0.09 9.18 2.17
CA THR A 147 -0.53 10.07 3.16
C THR A 147 -0.08 9.65 4.55
N THR A 148 0.34 10.62 5.37
CA THR A 148 0.76 10.38 6.76
C THR A 148 0.01 11.27 7.74
N ASN A 149 0.15 10.99 9.03
CA ASN A 149 -0.34 11.86 10.09
C ASN A 149 0.73 12.83 10.65
N ASP A 150 1.88 13.01 9.97
CA ASP A 150 2.79 14.11 10.26
C ASP A 150 2.12 15.44 9.89
N PRO A 151 1.85 16.34 10.85
CA PRO A 151 1.14 17.58 10.58
C PRO A 151 1.90 18.52 9.62
N LEU A 152 3.22 18.35 9.46
CA LEU A 152 4.05 19.11 8.54
C LEU A 152 4.27 18.40 7.20
N ASN A 153 4.14 17.07 7.15
CA ASN A 153 4.38 16.25 5.96
C ASN A 153 3.25 15.24 5.71
N GLN A 154 2.02 15.76 5.58
CA GLN A 154 0.82 14.92 5.42
C GLN A 154 0.80 14.15 4.10
N LYS A 155 1.49 14.65 3.06
CA LYS A 155 1.62 14.00 1.75
C LYS A 155 3.08 13.93 1.35
N LEU A 156 3.57 12.71 1.14
CA LEU A 156 4.87 12.42 0.58
C LEU A 156 4.70 11.92 -0.86
N ILE A 157 5.64 12.25 -1.73
CA ILE A 157 5.60 11.90 -3.15
C ILE A 157 6.91 11.20 -3.50
N PHE A 158 6.82 10.02 -4.12
CA PHE A 158 7.96 9.26 -4.62
C PHE A 158 7.84 9.14 -6.13
N SER A 159 8.76 9.76 -6.86
CA SER A 159 8.78 9.82 -8.31
C SER A 159 9.80 8.86 -8.91
N ILE A 160 9.43 8.25 -10.03
CA ILE A 160 10.34 7.51 -10.91
C ILE A 160 10.28 8.09 -12.32
N LYS A 161 11.43 8.20 -12.96
CA LYS A 161 11.58 8.62 -14.35
C LYS A 161 12.21 7.51 -15.18
N MET A 162 11.78 7.36 -16.42
CA MET A 162 12.33 6.38 -17.36
C MET A 162 12.07 6.77 -18.82
N ASN A 163 12.77 6.13 -19.73
CA ASN A 163 12.45 6.11 -21.17
C ASN A 163 11.97 4.71 -21.57
N VAL A 164 10.70 4.58 -21.99
CA VAL A 164 10.09 3.31 -22.37
C VAL A 164 10.20 3.09 -23.88
N ARG A 165 10.73 1.94 -24.28
CA ARG A 165 10.89 1.52 -25.68
C ARG A 165 10.23 0.19 -26.00
#